data_AF-C2FTS0-F1
#
_entry.id   AF-C2FTS0-F1
#
_cell.length_a   1.000
_cell.length_b   1.000
_cell.length_c   1.000
_cell.angle_alpha   90.00
_cell.angle_beta   90.00
_cell.angle_gamma   90.00
#
_symmetry.space_group_name_H-M   'P 1'
#
loop_
_entity.id
_entity.type
_entity.pdbx_description
1 polymer ?
#
loop_
_entity_poly.entity_id
_entity_poly.type
_entity_poly.pdbx_seq_one_letter_code
_entity_poly.pdbx_strand_id
1 'polypeptide(L)'
;MRYFEWNDIVSEYFFNPSNAGKDVYLYLTKNDIIGLARHCFEQSSDEEIWNDFVNKVRFGFSGGNGNVIAKARNAYEKRNLQSVVINEVKYEIKYPPYITYLVFLVLPLIEINHDQGQRTNNYYSRLNYFLEINKINQKIGTVDFGSNQINLLWEHLEHWANVKNNGDLGLFNVIPFTNANWVYVGKVFSQCVLPPKFLNRLPKLFESLGLVPNTFYEDGFLKYKIKNSRTDLIPKSTLDHLKKEDELS
;
A
#
# COMPACT_ATOMS: atom_id res chain seq x y z
N MET A 1 0.36 6.41 19.24
CA MET A 1 -0.96 6.85 18.74
C MET A 1 -2.00 5.72 18.87
N ARG A 2 -3.26 5.94 18.49
CA ARG A 2 -4.34 4.94 18.38
C ARG A 2 -4.48 4.49 16.92
N TYR A 3 -5.14 3.35 16.70
CA TYR A 3 -5.23 2.77 15.35
C TYR A 3 -5.90 3.69 14.32
N PHE A 4 -7.03 4.33 14.66
CA PHE A 4 -7.74 5.20 13.72
C PHE A 4 -6.96 6.49 13.43
N GLU A 5 -6.10 6.96 14.34
CA GLU A 5 -5.22 8.11 14.07
C GLU A 5 -4.15 7.75 13.03
N TRP A 6 -3.58 6.54 13.14
CA TRP A 6 -2.72 5.99 12.08
C TRP A 6 -3.47 5.80 10.77
N ASN A 7 -4.73 5.33 10.83
CA ASN A 7 -5.55 5.20 9.64
C ASN A 7 -5.77 6.53 8.94
N ASP A 8 -6.09 7.59 9.69
CA ASP A 8 -6.36 8.89 9.11
C ASP A 8 -5.09 9.53 8.54
N ILE A 9 -3.93 9.45 9.22
CA ILE A 9 -2.66 9.97 8.69
C ILE A 9 -2.27 9.25 7.38
N VAL A 10 -2.35 7.92 7.35
CA VAL A 10 -2.02 7.15 6.14
C VAL A 10 -3.03 7.42 5.04
N SER A 11 -4.32 7.52 5.36
CA SER A 11 -5.36 7.77 4.38
C SER A 11 -5.26 9.16 3.77
N GLU A 12 -5.00 10.19 4.57
CA GLU A 12 -4.84 11.58 4.13
C GLU A 12 -3.70 11.72 3.11
N TYR A 13 -2.60 10.96 3.26
CA TYR A 13 -1.51 10.95 2.28
C TYR A 13 -1.99 10.56 0.87
N PHE A 14 -2.87 9.56 0.79
CA PHE A 14 -3.39 9.07 -0.48
C PHE A 14 -4.61 9.82 -0.98
N PHE A 15 -5.55 10.11 -0.07
CA PHE A 15 -6.87 10.63 -0.38
C PHE A 15 -7.00 12.05 0.16
N ASN A 16 -6.62 13.01 -0.66
CA ASN A 16 -6.68 14.43 -0.33
C ASN A 16 -7.00 15.26 -1.59
N PRO A 17 -7.41 16.52 -1.44
CA PRO A 17 -7.78 17.37 -2.58
C PRO A 17 -6.67 17.55 -3.62
N SER A 18 -5.39 17.45 -3.24
CA SER A 18 -4.27 17.57 -4.20
C SER A 18 -4.16 16.36 -5.13
N ASN A 19 -4.83 15.26 -4.79
CA ASN A 19 -4.94 14.04 -5.59
C ASN A 19 -6.26 13.93 -6.36
N ALA A 20 -7.12 14.94 -6.32
CA ALA A 20 -8.39 14.96 -7.06
C ALA A 20 -8.21 14.54 -8.53
N GLY A 21 -8.98 13.56 -8.98
CA GLY A 21 -8.94 13.03 -10.35
C GLY A 21 -7.69 12.22 -10.73
N LYS A 22 -6.70 12.05 -9.84
CA LYS A 22 -5.49 11.26 -10.10
C LYS A 22 -5.67 9.81 -9.66
N ASP A 23 -5.05 8.88 -10.38
CA ASP A 23 -4.99 7.47 -9.98
C ASP A 23 -4.16 7.32 -8.68
N VAL A 24 -4.76 6.72 -7.66
CA VAL A 24 -4.16 6.44 -6.35
C VAL A 24 -3.75 4.97 -6.28
N TYR A 25 -2.49 4.73 -5.92
CA TYR A 25 -1.93 3.41 -5.63
C TYR A 25 -1.53 3.35 -4.16
N LEU A 26 -1.93 2.31 -3.43
CA LEU A 26 -1.61 2.15 -1.99
C LEU A 26 -0.17 1.66 -1.78
N TYR A 27 0.80 2.50 -2.18
CA TYR A 27 2.22 2.23 -2.11
C TYR A 27 2.89 3.20 -1.12
N LEU A 28 3.41 2.65 -0.01
CA LEU A 28 4.24 3.35 0.96
C LEU A 28 5.34 2.42 1.45
N THR A 29 6.54 2.95 1.64
CA THR A 29 7.63 2.24 2.34
C THR A 29 7.49 2.42 3.85
N LYS A 30 8.25 1.62 4.62
CA LYS A 30 8.42 1.83 6.06
C LYS A 30 8.84 3.26 6.39
N ASN A 31 9.77 3.83 5.63
CA ASN A 31 10.28 5.18 5.87
C ASN A 31 9.23 6.25 5.59
N ASP A 32 8.40 6.07 4.57
CA ASP A 32 7.30 7.00 4.28
C ASP A 32 6.29 7.00 5.43
N ILE A 33 5.89 5.83 5.94
CA ILE A 33 4.97 5.72 7.08
C ILE A 33 5.53 6.41 8.33
N ILE A 34 6.82 6.21 8.62
CA ILE A 34 7.51 6.88 9.72
C ILE A 34 7.52 8.40 9.51
N GLY A 35 7.80 8.86 8.29
CA GLY A 35 7.82 10.26 7.91
C GLY A 35 6.48 10.95 8.12
N LEU A 36 5.38 10.30 7.69
CA LEU A 36 4.02 10.82 7.86
C LEU A 36 3.66 11.11 9.31
N ALA A 37 4.08 10.25 10.24
CA ALA A 37 3.74 10.39 11.66
C ALA A 37 4.81 11.13 12.47
N ARG A 38 5.95 11.55 11.91
CA ARG A 38 7.07 12.12 12.68
C ARG A 38 6.65 13.26 13.60
N HIS A 39 5.78 14.14 13.10
CA HIS A 39 5.25 15.28 13.85
C HIS A 39 4.41 14.88 15.08
N CYS A 40 3.92 13.64 15.14
CA CYS A 40 3.22 13.10 16.32
C CYS A 40 4.18 12.49 17.36
N PHE A 41 5.48 12.40 17.06
CA PHE A 41 6.48 11.67 17.85
C PHE A 41 7.80 12.46 17.94
N GLU A 42 7.74 13.72 18.39
CA GLU A 42 8.86 14.69 18.36
C GLU A 42 10.18 14.23 19.01
N GLN A 43 10.15 13.19 19.86
CA GLN A 43 11.34 12.64 20.54
C GLN A 43 11.53 11.13 20.37
N SER A 44 10.72 10.48 19.53
CA SER A 44 10.85 9.04 19.30
C SER A 44 11.77 8.75 18.12
N SER A 45 12.57 7.70 18.29
CA SER A 45 13.33 7.08 17.21
C SER A 45 12.42 6.47 16.14
N ASP A 46 12.96 6.29 14.94
CA ASP A 46 12.29 5.67 13.79
C ASP A 46 11.77 4.27 14.13
N GLU A 47 12.52 3.52 14.94
CA GLU A 47 12.13 2.20 15.41
C GLU A 47 10.94 2.26 16.36
N GLU A 48 10.88 3.23 17.27
CA GLU A 48 9.73 3.41 18.18
C GLU A 48 8.46 3.79 17.42
N ILE A 49 8.55 4.68 16.44
CA ILE A 49 7.42 5.08 15.59
C ILE A 49 6.90 3.88 14.80
N TRP A 50 7.82 3.13 14.17
CA TRP A 50 7.47 1.91 13.44
C TRP A 50 6.83 0.85 14.34
N ASN A 51 7.39 0.63 15.53
CA ASN A 51 6.84 -0.30 16.50
C ASN A 51 5.44 0.12 16.98
N ASP A 52 5.18 1.42 17.17
CA ASP A 52 3.83 1.90 17.47
C ASP A 52 2.88 1.56 16.31
N PHE A 53 3.24 1.88 15.06
CA PHE A 53 2.44 1.54 13.87
C PHE A 53 2.11 0.05 13.80
N VAL A 54 3.12 -0.82 13.84
CA VAL A 54 2.97 -2.28 13.79
C VAL A 54 2.08 -2.77 14.92
N ASN A 55 2.27 -2.26 16.14
CA ASN A 55 1.44 -2.61 17.28
C ASN A 55 -0.02 -2.17 17.06
N LYS A 56 -0.28 -0.98 16.53
CA LYS A 56 -1.66 -0.54 16.27
C LYS A 56 -2.32 -1.34 15.17
N VAL A 57 -1.61 -1.74 14.12
CA VAL A 57 -2.14 -2.69 13.12
C VAL A 57 -2.41 -4.05 13.75
N ARG A 58 -1.48 -4.56 14.56
CA ARG A 58 -1.59 -5.84 15.27
C ARG A 58 -2.79 -5.86 16.20
N PHE A 59 -3.05 -4.79 16.95
CA PHE A 59 -4.16 -4.71 17.91
C PHE A 59 -5.48 -4.30 17.25
N GLY A 60 -5.42 -3.43 16.26
CA GLY A 60 -6.53 -2.96 15.45
C GLY A 60 -7.50 -2.04 16.17
N PHE A 61 -8.69 -1.91 15.58
CA PHE A 61 -9.81 -1.24 16.20
C PHE A 61 -10.33 -2.07 17.41
N SER A 62 -10.80 -1.41 18.47
CA SER A 62 -11.31 -2.08 19.67
C SER A 62 -12.39 -3.13 19.36
N GLY A 63 -12.33 -4.29 20.01
CA GLY A 63 -13.31 -5.38 19.86
C GLY A 63 -13.05 -6.37 18.72
N GLY A 64 -11.95 -6.23 17.97
CA GLY A 64 -11.53 -7.20 16.96
C GLY A 64 -10.66 -8.33 17.53
N ASN A 65 -11.16 -9.57 17.52
CA ASN A 65 -10.39 -10.77 17.86
C ASN A 65 -9.79 -11.42 16.60
N GLY A 66 -8.75 -12.25 16.79
CA GLY A 66 -8.14 -13.03 15.71
C GLY A 66 -6.87 -12.41 15.13
N ASN A 67 -6.50 -12.90 13.95
CA ASN A 67 -5.28 -12.49 13.25
C ASN A 67 -5.43 -11.13 12.54
N VAL A 68 -4.34 -10.63 11.97
CA VAL A 68 -4.32 -9.30 11.31
C VAL A 68 -5.37 -9.16 10.18
N ILE A 69 -5.71 -10.26 9.49
CA ILE A 69 -6.72 -10.26 8.42
C ILE A 69 -8.13 -10.17 9.00
N ALA A 70 -8.40 -10.88 10.10
CA ALA A 70 -9.66 -10.75 10.84
C ALA A 70 -9.85 -9.33 11.39
N LYS A 71 -8.77 -8.67 11.80
CA LYS A 71 -8.82 -7.28 12.27
C LYS A 71 -9.08 -6.28 11.13
N ALA A 72 -8.51 -6.53 9.95
CA ALA A 72 -8.86 -5.78 8.75
C ALA A 72 -10.35 -5.91 8.40
N ARG A 73 -10.90 -7.12 8.49
CA ARG A 73 -12.34 -7.35 8.32
C ARG A 73 -13.18 -6.63 9.39
N ASN A 74 -12.76 -6.68 10.64
CA ASN A 74 -13.46 -5.98 11.72
C ASN A 74 -13.45 -4.46 11.53
N ALA A 75 -12.36 -3.89 11.02
CA ALA A 75 -12.31 -2.49 10.64
C ALA A 75 -13.28 -2.18 9.48
N TYR A 76 -13.34 -3.03 8.46
CA TYR A 76 -14.33 -2.90 7.38
C TYR A 76 -15.78 -2.95 7.86
N GLU A 77 -16.09 -3.79 8.84
CA GLU A 77 -17.44 -3.84 9.43
C GLU A 77 -17.84 -2.50 10.08
N LYS A 78 -16.84 -1.72 10.54
CA LYS A 78 -16.99 -0.38 11.10
C LYS A 78 -16.88 0.75 10.08
N ARG A 79 -16.90 0.46 8.77
CA ARG A 79 -16.74 1.48 7.70
C ARG A 79 -17.74 2.64 7.71
N ASN A 80 -18.90 2.45 8.34
CA ASN A 80 -19.92 3.49 8.49
C ASN A 80 -19.80 4.28 9.80
N LEU A 81 -18.82 3.96 10.64
CA LEU A 81 -18.60 4.65 11.90
C LEU A 81 -18.10 6.06 11.62
N GLN A 82 -18.87 7.06 12.05
CA GLN A 82 -18.56 8.47 11.82
C GLN A 82 -17.65 9.07 12.90
N SER A 83 -17.64 8.49 14.10
CA SER A 83 -16.84 8.99 15.22
C SER A 83 -16.65 7.96 16.31
N VAL A 84 -15.61 8.14 17.12
CA VAL A 84 -15.39 7.43 18.38
C VAL A 84 -15.23 8.41 19.53
N VAL A 85 -15.80 8.07 20.69
CA VAL A 85 -15.64 8.87 21.92
C VAL A 85 -14.52 8.28 22.74
N ILE A 86 -13.56 9.12 23.13
CA ILE A 86 -12.37 8.68 23.86
C ILE A 86 -12.02 9.74 24.89
N ASN A 87 -11.97 9.32 26.16
CA ASN A 87 -11.81 10.22 27.31
C ASN A 87 -12.77 11.42 27.20
N GLU A 88 -14.04 11.13 26.91
CA GLU A 88 -15.12 12.12 26.73
C GLU A 88 -14.98 13.05 25.51
N VAL A 89 -13.91 12.92 24.71
CA VAL A 89 -13.70 13.69 23.49
C VAL A 89 -14.16 12.88 22.27
N LYS A 90 -15.01 13.50 21.43
CA LYS A 90 -15.43 12.92 20.16
C LYS A 90 -14.33 13.10 19.12
N TYR A 91 -13.85 11.99 18.55
CA TYR A 91 -12.94 11.96 17.41
C TYR A 91 -13.72 11.56 16.16
N GLU A 92 -13.65 12.38 15.12
CA GLU A 92 -14.32 12.12 13.84
C GLU A 92 -13.47 11.22 12.96
N ILE A 93 -14.07 10.15 12.42
CA ILE A 93 -13.41 9.24 11.50
C ILE A 93 -13.67 9.77 10.09
N LYS A 94 -12.61 10.28 9.45
CA LYS A 94 -12.69 10.93 8.13
C LYS A 94 -12.67 9.91 6.99
N TYR A 95 -11.91 8.84 7.18
CA TYR A 95 -11.61 7.86 6.13
C TYR A 95 -12.14 6.47 6.50
N PRO A 96 -12.36 5.58 5.52
CA PRO A 96 -12.63 4.18 5.80
C PRO A 96 -11.55 3.59 6.72
N PRO A 97 -11.94 3.00 7.87
CA PRO A 97 -11.01 2.68 8.96
C PRO A 97 -10.13 1.46 8.68
N TYR A 98 -10.08 0.97 7.45
CA TYR A 98 -9.33 -0.23 7.06
C TYR A 98 -8.25 0.06 6.01
N ILE A 99 -8.08 1.31 5.55
CA ILE A 99 -7.10 1.67 4.52
C ILE A 99 -5.68 1.32 4.97
N THR A 100 -5.34 1.59 6.23
CA THR A 100 -4.02 1.20 6.77
C THR A 100 -3.78 -0.30 6.72
N TYR A 101 -4.81 -1.15 6.88
CA TYR A 101 -4.64 -2.58 6.68
C TYR A 101 -4.31 -2.92 5.23
N LEU A 102 -4.96 -2.26 4.26
CA LEU A 102 -4.66 -2.49 2.84
C LEU A 102 -3.20 -2.11 2.51
N VAL A 103 -2.73 -0.96 3.02
CA VAL A 103 -1.32 -0.54 2.89
C VAL A 103 -0.39 -1.56 3.55
N PHE A 104 -0.72 -2.02 4.76
CA PHE A 104 0.05 -3.04 5.47
C PHE A 104 0.14 -4.36 4.71
N LEU A 105 -0.90 -4.73 3.94
CA LEU A 105 -0.87 -5.92 3.08
C LEU A 105 0.03 -5.75 1.85
N VAL A 106 0.27 -4.51 1.41
CA VAL A 106 1.18 -4.22 0.28
C VAL A 106 2.64 -4.19 0.73
N LEU A 107 2.94 -3.72 1.94
CA LEU A 107 4.30 -3.59 2.49
C LEU A 107 5.23 -4.80 2.31
N PRO A 108 4.80 -6.07 2.51
CA PRO A 108 5.67 -7.23 2.28
C PRO A 108 6.19 -7.36 0.85
N LEU A 109 5.51 -6.77 -0.13
CA LEU A 109 6.01 -6.73 -1.51
C LEU A 109 7.13 -5.71 -1.69
N ILE A 110 7.14 -4.65 -0.89
CA ILE A 110 8.06 -3.51 -0.95
C ILE A 110 9.30 -3.77 -0.10
N GLU A 111 9.10 -4.22 1.15
CA GLU A 111 10.15 -4.30 2.17
C GLU A 111 10.94 -5.62 2.15
N ILE A 112 10.37 -6.70 1.61
CA ILE A 112 11.02 -8.01 1.61
C ILE A 112 11.74 -8.26 0.29
N ASN A 113 13.07 -8.18 0.34
CA ASN A 113 13.96 -8.51 -0.79
C ASN A 113 14.09 -10.02 -1.01
N HIS A 114 14.32 -10.39 -2.27
CA HIS A 114 14.11 -11.74 -2.80
C HIS A 114 15.29 -12.70 -2.69
N ASP A 115 16.38 -12.31 -2.04
CA ASP A 115 17.69 -12.96 -2.20
C ASP A 115 17.77 -14.39 -1.62
N GLN A 116 16.72 -14.88 -0.98
CA GLN A 116 16.66 -16.17 -0.28
C GLN A 116 15.77 -17.21 -1.00
N GLY A 117 15.91 -17.37 -2.32
CA GLY A 117 15.39 -18.54 -3.06
C GLY A 117 13.85 -18.69 -3.17
N GLN A 118 13.08 -17.72 -2.68
CA GLN A 118 11.61 -17.76 -2.76
C GLN A 118 11.11 -17.33 -4.14
N ARG A 119 10.28 -18.17 -4.78
CA ARG A 119 9.62 -17.85 -6.06
C ARG A 119 8.89 -16.50 -5.97
N THR A 120 9.01 -15.69 -7.01
CA THR A 120 8.51 -14.31 -6.99
C THR A 120 7.00 -14.16 -6.79
N ASN A 121 6.24 -15.24 -7.01
CA ASN A 121 4.79 -15.28 -6.91
C ASN A 121 4.30 -15.65 -5.50
N ASN A 122 5.21 -15.89 -4.54
CA ASN A 122 4.85 -16.38 -3.21
C ASN A 122 4.60 -15.23 -2.23
N TYR A 123 3.48 -14.53 -2.42
CA TYR A 123 3.07 -13.42 -1.54
C TYR A 123 2.96 -13.85 -0.08
N TYR A 124 2.32 -14.99 0.20
CA TYR A 124 2.07 -15.41 1.59
C TYR A 124 3.35 -15.72 2.36
N SER A 125 4.40 -16.26 1.72
CA SER A 125 5.69 -16.42 2.41
C SER A 125 6.33 -15.07 2.76
N ARG A 126 6.24 -14.07 1.87
CA ARG A 126 6.73 -12.73 2.18
C ARG A 126 5.94 -12.08 3.30
N LEU A 127 4.61 -12.17 3.25
CA LEU A 127 3.74 -11.67 4.32
C LEU A 127 4.11 -12.33 5.65
N ASN A 128 4.23 -13.66 5.70
CA ASN A 128 4.57 -14.36 6.95
C ASN A 128 5.96 -13.99 7.48
N TYR A 129 6.96 -13.88 6.61
CA TYR A 129 8.29 -13.41 7.00
C TYR A 129 8.25 -11.96 7.50
N PHE A 130 7.51 -11.09 6.81
CA PHE A 130 7.30 -9.71 7.24
C PHE A 130 6.61 -9.63 8.62
N LEU A 131 5.63 -10.49 8.89
CA LEU A 131 5.00 -10.57 10.21
C LEU A 131 6.00 -11.03 11.29
N GLU A 132 6.84 -12.03 10.99
CA GLU A 132 7.85 -12.57 11.89
C GLU A 132 8.90 -11.53 12.30
N ILE A 133 9.51 -10.82 11.33
CA ILE A 133 10.50 -9.77 11.63
C ILE A 133 9.89 -8.60 12.42
N ASN A 134 8.57 -8.40 12.30
CA ASN A 134 7.81 -7.39 13.04
C ASN A 134 7.18 -7.95 14.34
N LYS A 135 7.60 -9.13 14.81
CA LYS A 135 7.17 -9.75 16.07
C LYS A 135 5.66 -9.99 16.15
N ILE A 136 5.01 -10.19 15.00
CA ILE A 136 3.62 -10.65 14.89
C ILE A 136 3.66 -12.16 14.63
N ASN A 137 3.56 -12.94 15.70
CA ASN A 137 3.61 -14.41 15.63
C ASN A 137 2.28 -14.99 15.11
N GLN A 138 2.03 -14.82 13.82
CA GLN A 138 0.84 -15.29 13.11
C GLN A 138 1.26 -15.91 11.78
N LYS A 139 0.54 -16.94 11.35
CA LYS A 139 0.71 -17.54 10.03
C LYS A 139 -0.56 -17.33 9.22
N ILE A 140 -0.43 -16.56 8.15
CA ILE A 140 -1.51 -16.15 7.25
C ILE A 140 -1.40 -16.90 5.93
N GLY A 141 -2.53 -17.37 5.43
CA GLY A 141 -2.64 -17.99 4.11
C GLY A 141 -3.91 -17.60 3.35
N THR A 142 -4.16 -18.30 2.26
CA THR A 142 -5.33 -18.09 1.38
C THR A 142 -6.66 -18.21 2.13
N VAL A 143 -6.76 -19.14 3.09
CA VAL A 143 -7.97 -19.38 3.88
C VAL A 143 -8.33 -18.15 4.70
N ASP A 144 -7.35 -17.49 5.33
CA ASP A 144 -7.59 -16.27 6.11
C ASP A 144 -8.14 -15.14 5.25
N PHE A 145 -7.59 -14.96 4.04
CA PHE A 145 -8.07 -13.95 3.11
C PHE A 145 -9.51 -14.23 2.63
N GLY A 146 -9.82 -15.49 2.37
CA GLY A 146 -11.15 -15.91 1.93
C GLY A 146 -12.21 -15.84 3.03
N SER A 147 -11.93 -16.38 4.21
CA SER A 147 -12.88 -16.37 5.34
C SER A 147 -13.20 -14.95 5.81
N ASN A 148 -12.23 -14.04 5.74
CA ASN A 148 -12.40 -12.64 6.11
C ASN A 148 -12.80 -11.74 4.92
N GLN A 149 -13.02 -12.33 3.74
CA GLN A 149 -13.52 -11.65 2.54
C GLN A 149 -12.75 -10.37 2.19
N ILE A 150 -11.41 -10.43 2.13
CA ILE A 150 -10.59 -9.22 1.99
C ILE A 150 -10.89 -8.42 0.72
N ASN A 151 -11.40 -9.07 -0.33
CA ASN A 151 -11.79 -8.41 -1.58
C ASN A 151 -12.83 -7.31 -1.38
N LEU A 152 -13.72 -7.44 -0.39
CA LEU A 152 -14.71 -6.43 -0.08
C LEU A 152 -14.09 -5.10 0.37
N LEU A 153 -12.91 -5.12 1.01
CA LEU A 153 -12.23 -3.90 1.42
C LEU A 153 -11.75 -3.12 0.21
N TRP A 154 -11.20 -3.81 -0.78
CA TRP A 154 -10.71 -3.21 -2.02
C TRP A 154 -11.87 -2.64 -2.86
N GLU A 155 -12.92 -3.44 -3.07
CA GLU A 155 -14.12 -3.05 -3.83
C GLU A 155 -14.84 -1.87 -3.16
N HIS A 156 -14.95 -1.89 -1.82
CA HIS A 156 -15.53 -0.77 -1.10
C HIS A 156 -14.64 0.47 -1.16
N LEU A 157 -13.31 0.34 -1.17
CA LEU A 157 -12.43 1.51 -1.29
C LEU A 157 -12.59 2.19 -2.65
N GLU A 158 -12.68 1.41 -3.73
CA GLU A 158 -12.95 1.92 -5.09
C GLU A 158 -14.29 2.65 -5.13
N HIS A 159 -15.35 2.04 -4.61
CA HIS A 159 -16.65 2.71 -4.53
C HIS A 159 -16.61 3.97 -3.65
N TRP A 160 -15.92 3.92 -2.51
CA TRP A 160 -15.80 5.06 -1.60
C TRP A 160 -15.06 6.23 -2.26
N ALA A 161 -13.94 5.96 -2.93
CA ALA A 161 -13.14 6.99 -3.59
C ALA A 161 -13.88 7.57 -4.81
N ASN A 162 -14.34 6.70 -5.71
CA ASN A 162 -14.80 7.10 -7.04
C ASN A 162 -16.28 7.50 -7.07
N VAL A 163 -17.12 6.87 -6.24
CA VAL A 163 -18.58 7.10 -6.25
C VAL A 163 -19.00 7.99 -5.09
N LYS A 164 -18.63 7.63 -3.85
CA LYS A 164 -19.06 8.38 -2.66
C LYS A 164 -18.38 9.76 -2.57
N ASN A 165 -17.10 9.84 -2.91
CA ASN A 165 -16.36 11.11 -2.94
C ASN A 165 -16.16 11.65 -4.37
N ASN A 166 -16.81 11.06 -5.38
CA ASN A 166 -16.76 11.54 -6.77
C ASN A 166 -15.33 11.68 -7.36
N GLY A 167 -14.33 11.00 -6.79
CA GLY A 167 -12.92 11.17 -7.16
C GLY A 167 -12.27 12.47 -6.68
N ASP A 168 -12.96 13.28 -5.86
CA ASP A 168 -12.51 14.59 -5.37
C ASP A 168 -11.28 14.49 -4.44
N LEU A 169 -11.01 13.30 -3.90
CA LEU A 169 -9.83 13.01 -3.08
C LEU A 169 -8.82 12.12 -3.81
N GLY A 170 -9.10 11.72 -5.05
CA GLY A 170 -8.35 10.74 -5.84
C GLY A 170 -9.17 9.55 -6.29
N LEU A 171 -8.76 8.95 -7.39
CA LEU A 171 -9.40 7.80 -8.02
C LEU A 171 -8.69 6.51 -7.60
N PHE A 172 -9.43 5.58 -7.00
CA PHE A 172 -8.90 4.28 -6.64
C PHE A 172 -9.52 3.20 -7.53
N ASN A 173 -8.71 2.55 -8.35
CA ASN A 173 -9.17 1.56 -9.31
C ASN A 173 -8.65 0.16 -8.96
N VAL A 174 -9.56 -0.79 -8.77
CA VAL A 174 -9.20 -2.19 -8.52
C VAL A 174 -8.97 -2.88 -9.85
N ILE A 175 -7.70 -3.21 -10.15
CA ILE A 175 -7.37 -3.91 -11.39
C ILE A 175 -7.90 -5.36 -11.29
N PRO A 176 -8.79 -5.79 -12.21
CA PRO A 176 -9.29 -7.15 -12.21
C PRO A 176 -8.20 -8.13 -12.63
N PHE A 177 -7.95 -9.14 -11.81
CA PHE A 177 -7.09 -10.26 -12.20
C PHE A 177 -7.96 -11.43 -12.61
N THR A 178 -7.83 -11.84 -13.87
CA THR A 178 -8.59 -12.95 -14.47
C THR A 178 -8.03 -14.33 -14.08
N ASN A 179 -6.87 -14.39 -13.43
CA ASN A 179 -6.28 -15.66 -12.99
C ASN A 179 -6.95 -16.16 -11.70
N ALA A 180 -7.66 -17.29 -11.81
CA ALA A 180 -8.36 -17.94 -10.70
C ALA A 180 -7.45 -18.34 -9.52
N ASN A 181 -6.13 -18.40 -9.70
CA ASN A 181 -5.20 -18.67 -8.60
C ASN A 181 -4.79 -17.41 -7.82
N TRP A 182 -5.13 -16.21 -8.31
CA TRP A 182 -4.65 -14.92 -7.79
C TRP A 182 -5.79 -14.04 -7.24
N VAL A 183 -6.90 -14.67 -6.86
CA VAL A 183 -8.16 -14.02 -6.42
C VAL A 183 -7.94 -12.93 -5.37
N TYR A 184 -7.04 -13.18 -4.42
CA TYR A 184 -6.79 -12.29 -3.29
C TYR A 184 -5.51 -11.47 -3.43
N VAL A 185 -4.46 -12.07 -4.00
CA VAL A 185 -3.13 -11.46 -4.06
C VAL A 185 -2.97 -10.53 -5.25
N GLY A 186 -3.74 -10.72 -6.33
CA GLY A 186 -3.68 -9.85 -7.51
C GLY A 186 -3.89 -8.38 -7.15
N LYS A 187 -4.93 -8.08 -6.37
CA LYS A 187 -5.24 -6.71 -5.94
C LYS A 187 -4.13 -6.07 -5.10
N VAL A 188 -3.38 -6.87 -4.34
CA VAL A 188 -2.20 -6.39 -3.59
C VAL A 188 -1.07 -6.07 -4.56
N PHE A 189 -0.80 -6.96 -5.52
CA PHE A 189 0.22 -6.74 -6.54
C PHE A 189 -0.07 -5.54 -7.45
N SER A 190 -1.33 -5.23 -7.76
CA SER A 190 -1.67 -4.06 -8.58
C SER A 190 -1.35 -2.73 -7.92
N GLN A 191 -1.14 -2.69 -6.61
CA GLN A 191 -0.74 -1.47 -5.92
C GLN A 191 0.74 -1.13 -6.13
N CYS A 192 1.56 -2.08 -6.61
CA CYS A 192 2.94 -1.82 -6.93
C CYS A 192 3.07 -1.31 -8.37
N VAL A 193 3.28 0.01 -8.54
CA VAL A 193 3.60 0.63 -9.84
C VAL A 193 4.78 -0.07 -10.51
N LEU A 194 5.78 -0.45 -9.70
CA LEU A 194 6.92 -1.30 -10.08
C LEU A 194 6.89 -2.61 -9.27
N PRO A 195 6.39 -3.71 -9.84
CA PRO A 195 6.37 -4.99 -9.14
C PRO A 195 7.79 -5.46 -8.75
N PRO A 196 7.96 -6.26 -7.69
CA PRO A 196 9.30 -6.70 -7.24
C PRO A 196 10.13 -7.44 -8.29
N LYS A 197 9.48 -8.16 -9.23
CA LYS A 197 10.14 -8.76 -10.41
C LYS A 197 10.90 -7.73 -11.24
N PHE A 198 10.34 -6.53 -11.34
CA PHE A 198 10.86 -5.45 -12.13
C PHE A 198 11.98 -4.70 -11.40
N LEU A 199 11.86 -4.49 -10.09
CA LEU A 199 12.94 -3.91 -9.28
C LEU A 199 14.25 -4.69 -9.46
N ASN A 200 14.19 -6.02 -9.44
CA ASN A 200 15.36 -6.88 -9.69
C ASN A 200 15.92 -6.79 -11.13
N ARG A 201 15.15 -6.21 -12.06
CA ARG A 201 15.56 -5.97 -13.45
C ARG A 201 15.94 -4.51 -13.70
N LEU A 202 15.80 -3.61 -12.72
CA LEU A 202 16.20 -2.21 -12.86
C LEU A 202 17.67 -2.03 -13.25
N PRO A 203 18.64 -2.78 -12.68
CA PRO A 203 20.03 -2.68 -13.13
C PRO A 203 20.18 -2.99 -14.63
N LYS A 204 19.49 -4.04 -15.11
CA LYS A 204 19.48 -4.42 -16.53
C LYS A 204 18.78 -3.37 -17.40
N LEU A 205 17.74 -2.73 -16.88
CA LEU A 205 17.07 -1.63 -17.56
C LEU A 205 18.02 -0.44 -17.72
N PHE A 206 18.67 -0.02 -16.63
CA PHE A 206 19.60 1.10 -16.66
C PHE A 206 20.79 0.82 -17.59
N GLU A 207 21.34 -0.38 -17.55
CA GLU A 207 22.33 -0.84 -18.52
C GLU A 207 21.80 -0.75 -19.96
N SER A 208 20.60 -1.25 -20.24
CA SER A 208 20.00 -1.20 -21.59
C SER A 208 19.72 0.23 -22.09
N LEU A 209 19.54 1.18 -21.16
CA LEU A 209 19.35 2.60 -21.45
C LEU A 209 20.67 3.36 -21.63
N GLY A 210 21.81 2.69 -21.38
CA GLY A 210 23.15 3.28 -21.36
C GLY A 210 23.39 4.18 -20.15
N LEU A 211 22.67 3.96 -19.05
CA LEU A 211 22.86 4.69 -17.80
C LEU A 211 24.00 4.03 -17.00
N VAL A 212 24.94 4.86 -16.57
CA VAL A 212 26.13 4.48 -15.83
C VAL A 212 25.82 4.62 -14.33
N PRO A 213 26.08 3.59 -13.51
CA PRO A 213 25.94 3.69 -12.06
C PRO A 213 26.72 4.87 -11.47
N ASN A 214 26.23 5.45 -10.38
CA ASN A 214 26.84 6.60 -9.68
C ASN A 214 27.01 7.87 -10.52
N THR A 215 26.31 7.98 -11.65
CA THR A 215 26.25 9.20 -12.44
C THR A 215 24.97 9.95 -12.12
N PHE A 216 25.06 11.27 -11.93
CA PHE A 216 23.87 12.11 -11.79
C PHE A 216 23.23 12.30 -13.16
N TYR A 217 21.92 12.09 -13.23
CA TYR A 217 21.12 12.33 -14.41
C TYR A 217 19.97 13.25 -14.03
N GLU A 218 19.71 14.26 -14.86
CA GLU A 218 18.54 15.12 -14.67
C GLU A 218 17.24 14.32 -14.85
N ASP A 219 16.23 14.65 -14.03
CA ASP A 219 14.94 13.97 -14.01
C ASP A 219 14.27 13.95 -15.40
N GLY A 220 14.33 15.07 -16.13
CA GLY A 220 13.78 15.18 -17.48
C GLY A 220 14.46 14.22 -18.47
N PHE A 221 15.79 14.07 -18.37
CA PHE A 221 16.54 13.14 -19.19
C PHE A 221 16.19 11.69 -18.88
N LEU A 222 16.11 11.32 -17.59
CA LEU A 222 15.69 9.99 -17.16
C LEU A 222 14.27 9.68 -17.63
N LYS A 223 13.33 10.62 -17.45
CA LYS A 223 11.93 10.49 -17.89
C LYS A 223 11.87 10.24 -19.40
N TYR A 224 12.60 11.02 -20.20
CA TYR A 224 12.68 10.84 -21.65
C TYR A 224 13.24 9.47 -22.05
N LYS A 225 14.36 9.05 -21.43
CA LYS A 225 15.00 7.75 -21.71
C LYS A 225 14.08 6.59 -21.39
N ILE A 226 13.42 6.61 -20.24
CA ILE A 226 12.50 5.57 -19.79
C ILE A 226 11.25 5.52 -20.68
N LYS A 227 10.64 6.66 -21.02
CA LYS A 227 9.43 6.74 -21.87
C LYS A 227 9.66 6.20 -23.29
N ASN A 228 10.81 6.51 -23.87
CA ASN A 228 11.16 6.11 -25.24
C ASN A 228 11.87 4.76 -25.30
N SER A 229 12.01 4.10 -24.16
CA SER A 229 12.64 2.80 -24.06
C SER A 229 11.78 1.75 -24.77
N ARG A 230 12.36 1.04 -25.76
CA ARG A 230 11.68 -0.06 -26.49
C ARG A 230 11.86 -1.41 -25.81
N THR A 231 11.93 -1.39 -24.50
CA THR A 231 12.32 -2.53 -23.69
C THR A 231 11.09 -3.22 -23.14
N ASP A 232 11.09 -4.55 -23.20
CA ASP A 232 10.10 -5.42 -22.56
C ASP A 232 10.32 -5.52 -21.04
N LEU A 233 11.38 -4.87 -20.54
CA LEU A 233 11.70 -4.85 -19.12
C LEU A 233 10.60 -4.10 -18.37
N ILE A 234 10.11 -2.96 -18.87
CA ILE A 234 9.08 -2.16 -18.19
C ILE A 234 7.67 -2.72 -18.47
N PRO A 235 6.83 -2.99 -17.45
CA PRO A 235 5.45 -3.38 -17.68
C PRO A 235 4.69 -2.30 -18.47
N LYS A 236 3.88 -2.72 -19.45
CA LYS A 236 3.11 -1.77 -20.28
C LYS A 236 2.25 -0.83 -19.44
N SER A 237 1.57 -1.33 -18.42
CA SER A 237 0.75 -0.52 -17.51
C SER A 237 1.53 0.60 -16.83
N THR A 238 2.77 0.33 -16.40
CA THR A 238 3.67 1.33 -15.81
C THR A 238 4.09 2.36 -16.86
N LEU A 239 4.44 1.90 -18.06
CA LEU A 239 4.88 2.78 -19.15
C LEU A 239 3.74 3.67 -19.66
N ASP A 240 2.51 3.16 -19.68
CA ASP A 240 1.30 3.89 -20.02
C ASP A 240 0.97 4.94 -18.94
N HIS A 241 1.13 4.59 -17.65
CA HIS A 241 0.98 5.56 -16.56
C HIS A 241 1.98 6.71 -16.66
N LEU A 242 3.26 6.41 -16.93
CA LEU A 242 4.32 7.42 -17.12
C LEU A 242 4.06 8.35 -18.32
N LYS A 243 3.33 7.88 -19.33
CA LYS A 243 3.00 8.67 -20.53
C LYS A 243 1.78 9.57 -20.34
N LYS A 244 0.79 9.15 -19.54
CA LYS A 244 -0.44 9.92 -19.30
C LYS A 244 -0.23 11.27 -18.62
N GLU A 245 0.83 11.45 -17.83
CA GLU A 245 1.12 12.72 -17.17
C GLU A 245 1.36 13.90 -18.14
N ASP A 246 1.74 13.64 -19.40
CA ASP A 246 2.02 14.70 -20.37
C ASP A 246 0.76 15.23 -21.07
N GLU A 247 -0.38 14.51 -21.02
CA GLU A 247 -1.63 14.96 -21.67
C GLU A 247 -2.43 15.95 -20.81
N LEU A 248 -2.00 16.17 -19.56
CA LEU A 248 -2.64 17.08 -18.59
C LEU A 248 -1.75 18.29 -18.23
N SER A 249 -0.62 18.47 -18.91
CA SER A 249 0.30 19.62 -18.79
C SER A 249 0.20 20.52 -20.02
#